data_AF-A0A368F3K3-F1
#
_entry.id   AF-A0A368F3K3-F1
#
_cell.length_a   1.000
_cell.length_b   1.000
_cell.length_c   1.000
_cell.angle_alpha   90.00
_cell.angle_beta   90.00
_cell.angle_gamma   90.00
#
_symmetry.space_group_name_H-M   'P 1'
#
loop_
_entity.id
_entity.type
_entity.pdbx_description
1 polymer ?
#
loop_
_entity_poly.entity_id
_entity_poly.type
_entity_poly.pdbx_seq_one_letter_code
_entity_poly.pdbx_strand_id
1 'polypeptide(L)'
;VFRELLVRNLLSQREGAFVVRYSESKRRCLALSVRVPPTHNPACISHYLIIRNQHGYRIKSCEKHFPSLQMLITHHSVMPEKLPVALVFVQWNSSDWQEVSELPQPAGHVDEYRHSYIAPQTKYSETDENRNSKYYCDNERRIEDYVTPKRRSRVYLDSYRHSRFIDIA
;
A
#
# COMPACT_ATOMS: atom_id res chain seq x y z
N VAL A 1 0.73 9.73 15.95
CA VAL A 1 1.46 8.54 15.46
C VAL A 1 1.69 8.55 13.95
N PHE A 2 0.77 8.09 13.07
CA PHE A 2 1.08 7.97 11.62
C PHE A 2 1.52 9.29 10.94
N ARG A 3 0.85 10.40 11.28
CA ARG A 3 1.18 11.72 10.73
C ARG A 3 2.61 12.16 11.06
N GLU A 4 3.10 11.92 12.26
CA GLU A 4 4.45 12.29 12.69
C GLU A 4 5.51 11.44 12.01
N LEU A 5 5.29 10.12 11.93
CA LEU A 5 6.18 9.20 11.21
C LEU A 5 6.28 9.57 9.73
N LEU A 6 5.14 9.86 9.08
CA LEU A 6 5.09 10.34 7.70
C LEU A 6 5.88 11.62 7.51
N VAL A 7 5.73 12.59 8.42
CA VAL A 7 6.49 13.83 8.37
C VAL A 7 7.98 13.52 8.50
N ARG A 8 8.40 12.78 9.52
CA ARG A 8 9.81 12.41 9.74
C ARG A 8 10.43 11.75 8.50
N ASN A 9 9.75 10.76 7.93
CA ASN A 9 10.25 10.00 6.79
C ASN A 9 10.25 10.81 5.49
N LEU A 10 9.23 11.65 5.25
CA LEU A 10 9.27 12.55 4.09
C LEU A 10 10.35 13.62 4.25
N LEU A 11 10.61 14.07 5.48
CA LEU A 11 11.65 15.07 5.73
C LEU A 11 13.06 14.51 5.53
N SER A 12 13.29 13.20 5.71
CA SER A 12 14.57 12.55 5.42
C SER A 12 14.83 12.32 3.92
N GLN A 13 13.82 12.54 3.08
CA GLN A 13 13.93 12.44 1.62
C GLN A 13 14.14 13.81 0.96
N ARG A 14 14.54 13.77 -0.32
CA ARG A 14 14.70 14.96 -1.16
C ARG A 14 13.37 15.66 -1.46
N GLU A 15 13.46 16.93 -1.85
CA GLU A 15 12.31 17.69 -2.36
C GLU A 15 11.64 16.98 -3.53
N GLY A 16 10.31 17.05 -3.60
CA GLY A 16 9.49 16.32 -4.56
C GLY A 16 9.17 14.88 -4.15
N ALA A 17 9.86 14.31 -3.15
CA ALA A 17 9.49 13.00 -2.61
C ALA A 17 8.06 13.03 -2.07
N PHE A 18 7.32 11.94 -2.26
CA PHE A 18 5.89 11.91 -1.96
C PHE A 18 5.42 10.56 -1.43
N VAL A 19 4.26 10.62 -0.78
CA VAL A 19 3.46 9.46 -0.35
C VAL A 19 2.01 9.70 -0.71
N VAL A 20 1.38 8.70 -1.33
CA VAL A 20 -0.08 8.65 -1.49
C VAL A 20 -0.66 7.82 -0.36
N ARG A 21 -1.64 8.38 0.35
CA ARG A 21 -2.30 7.76 1.51
C ARG A 21 -3.80 7.97 1.46
N TYR A 22 -4.54 7.30 2.34
CA TYR A 22 -5.93 7.67 2.58
C TYR A 22 -6.02 9.03 3.28
N SER A 23 -7.03 9.80 2.89
CA SER A 23 -7.30 11.10 3.51
C SER A 23 -7.95 10.91 4.88
N GLU A 24 -7.33 11.44 5.94
CA GLU A 24 -7.87 11.39 7.31
C GLU A 24 -9.12 12.27 7.47
N SER A 25 -9.15 13.41 6.80
CA SER A 25 -10.24 14.39 6.90
C SER A 25 -11.44 14.08 5.99
N LYS A 26 -11.26 13.23 4.96
CA LYS A 26 -12.28 12.96 3.95
C LYS A 26 -12.35 11.48 3.62
N ARG A 27 -13.47 10.85 4.00
CA ARG A 27 -13.73 9.43 3.70
C ARG A 27 -13.66 9.17 2.20
N ARG A 28 -13.14 7.99 1.83
CA ARG A 28 -13.02 7.49 0.45
C ARG A 28 -12.18 8.36 -0.51
N CYS A 29 -11.47 9.36 0.01
CA CYS A 29 -10.53 10.17 -0.78
C CYS A 29 -9.10 9.76 -0.49
N LEU A 30 -8.20 10.04 -1.43
CA LEU A 30 -6.77 9.89 -1.25
C LEU A 30 -6.15 11.25 -0.96
N ALA A 31 -5.01 11.27 -0.31
CA ALA A 31 -4.21 12.46 -0.07
C ALA A 31 -2.78 12.21 -0.56
N LEU A 32 -2.24 13.17 -1.29
CA LEU A 32 -0.85 13.24 -1.73
C LEU A 32 -0.10 14.12 -0.74
N SER A 33 0.86 13.55 -0.02
CA SER A 33 1.77 14.29 0.85
C SER A 33 3.12 14.41 0.17
N VAL A 34 3.64 15.63 0.03
CA VAL A 34 4.85 15.92 -0.77
C VAL A 34 5.83 16.73 0.07
N ARG A 35 7.11 16.37 0.01
CA ARG A 35 8.21 17.21 0.49
C ARG A 35 8.36 18.39 -0.47
N VAL A 36 8.20 19.60 0.05
CA VAL A 36 8.27 20.84 -0.72
C VAL A 36 9.40 21.72 -0.21
N PRO A 37 9.87 22.69 -1.02
CA PRO A 37 10.84 23.67 -0.57
C PRO A 37 10.32 24.50 0.62
N PRO A 38 11.20 24.94 1.54
CA PRO A 38 10.83 25.79 2.67
C PRO A 38 10.19 27.13 2.26
N THR A 39 10.51 27.61 1.05
CA THR A 39 9.96 28.83 0.46
C THR A 39 8.45 28.74 0.19
N HIS A 40 7.94 27.53 -0.08
CA HIS A 40 6.51 27.31 -0.31
C HIS A 40 5.76 27.03 0.99
N ASN A 41 6.37 26.25 1.89
CA ASN A 41 5.80 25.93 3.19
C ASN A 41 6.92 25.79 4.23
N PRO A 42 6.89 26.53 5.34
CA PRO A 42 7.94 26.45 6.36
C PRO A 42 8.04 25.05 7.00
N ALA A 43 6.94 24.28 7.05
CA ALA A 43 6.96 22.89 7.51
C ALA A 43 7.55 21.91 6.46
N CYS A 44 7.89 22.41 5.27
CA CYS A 44 8.46 21.67 4.15
C CYS A 44 7.62 20.48 3.65
N ILE A 45 6.36 20.36 4.08
CA ILE A 45 5.43 19.32 3.63
C ILE A 45 4.09 19.94 3.27
N SER A 46 3.62 19.65 2.06
CA SER A 46 2.29 20.04 1.60
C SER A 46 1.42 18.82 1.37
N HIS A 47 0.12 18.97 1.66
CA HIS A 47 -0.88 17.91 1.49
C HIS A 47 -1.93 18.34 0.47
N TYR A 48 -2.17 17.49 -0.53
CA TYR A 48 -3.15 17.72 -1.58
C TYR A 48 -4.18 16.60 -1.60
N LEU A 49 -5.45 16.96 -1.79
CA LEU A 49 -6.52 15.97 -1.88
C LEU A 49 -6.60 15.42 -3.31
N ILE A 50 -6.57 14.11 -3.46
CA ILE A 50 -6.87 13.41 -4.71
C ILE A 50 -8.33 12.95 -4.65
N ILE A 51 -9.10 13.38 -5.64
CA ILE A 51 -10.51 13.06 -5.80
C ILE A 51 -10.66 12.04 -6.92
N ARG A 52 -11.44 11.00 -6.67
CA ARG A 52 -11.88 10.03 -7.68
C ARG A 52 -13.32 10.34 -8.09
N ASN A 53 -13.56 10.48 -9.37
CA ASN A 53 -14.89 10.64 -9.97
C ASN A 53 -15.05 9.71 -11.19
N GLN A 54 -16.15 9.87 -11.92
CA GLN A 54 -16.44 9.07 -13.13
C GLN A 54 -15.41 9.31 -14.25
N HIS A 55 -14.79 10.48 -14.29
CA HIS A 55 -13.76 10.84 -15.27
C HIS A 55 -12.34 10.39 -14.86
N GLY A 56 -12.18 9.76 -13.69
CA GLY A 56 -10.92 9.25 -13.18
C GLY A 56 -10.46 9.94 -11.91
N TYR A 57 -9.18 10.31 -11.85
CA TYR A 57 -8.47 10.86 -10.70
C TYR A 57 -7.98 12.26 -11.00
N ARG A 58 -8.08 13.17 -10.03
CA ARG A 58 -7.44 14.48 -10.10
C ARG A 58 -7.03 15.00 -8.74
N ILE A 59 -6.07 15.90 -8.72
CA ILE A 59 -5.77 16.72 -7.54
C ILE A 59 -6.87 17.80 -7.45
N LYS A 60 -7.43 18.06 -6.26
CA LYS A 60 -8.56 19.00 -6.08
C LYS A 60 -8.27 20.40 -6.64
N SER A 61 -7.04 20.88 -6.53
CA SER A 61 -6.58 22.18 -7.03
C SER A 61 -6.27 22.20 -8.54
N CYS A 62 -6.27 21.03 -9.21
CA CYS A 62 -6.04 20.89 -10.63
C CYS A 62 -7.35 20.55 -11.36
N GLU A 63 -7.45 20.98 -12.62
CA GLU A 63 -8.63 20.76 -13.47
C GLU A 63 -8.51 19.47 -14.28
N LYS A 64 -7.27 19.08 -14.62
CA LYS A 64 -6.98 17.91 -15.44
C LYS A 64 -7.34 16.61 -14.72
N HIS A 65 -8.01 15.71 -15.43
CA HIS A 65 -8.37 14.38 -14.97
C HIS A 65 -7.49 13.33 -15.63
N PHE A 66 -7.20 12.26 -14.88
CA PHE A 66 -6.38 11.15 -15.33
C PHE A 66 -7.15 9.84 -15.15
N PRO A 67 -7.10 8.91 -16.12
CA PRO A 67 -7.86 7.67 -16.02
C PRO A 67 -7.41 6.77 -14.85
N SER A 68 -6.16 6.90 -14.41
CA SER A 68 -5.60 6.13 -13.30
C SER A 68 -4.75 7.01 -12.38
N LEU A 69 -4.62 6.57 -11.12
CA LEU A 69 -3.75 7.22 -10.14
C LEU A 69 -2.27 7.23 -10.62
N GLN A 70 -1.80 6.15 -11.24
CA GLN A 70 -0.43 6.07 -11.76
C GLN A 70 -0.16 7.12 -12.83
N MET A 71 -1.12 7.36 -13.74
CA MET A 71 -0.98 8.41 -14.76
C MET A 71 -0.96 9.81 -14.16
N LEU A 72 -1.79 10.07 -13.15
CA LEU A 72 -1.75 11.33 -12.41
C LEU A 72 -0.36 11.57 -11.82
N ILE A 73 0.20 10.58 -11.13
CA ILE A 73 1.51 10.70 -10.49
C ILE A 73 2.62 10.87 -11.53
N THR A 74 2.64 10.06 -12.59
CA THR A 74 3.64 10.11 -13.66
C THR A 74 3.59 11.44 -14.42
N HIS A 75 2.39 11.99 -14.62
CA HIS A 75 2.26 13.31 -15.22
C HIS A 75 2.90 14.39 -14.35
N HIS A 76 2.57 14.40 -13.05
CA HIS A 76 3.10 15.39 -12.12
C HIS A 76 4.58 15.21 -11.76
N SER A 77 5.21 14.07 -12.12
CA SER A 77 6.67 13.92 -12.00
C SER A 77 7.45 14.66 -13.09
N VAL A 78 6.79 15.02 -14.18
CA VAL A 78 7.40 15.81 -15.27
C VAL A 78 6.87 17.24 -15.26
N MET A 79 5.55 17.41 -15.06
CA MET A 79 4.87 18.70 -15.10
C MET A 79 4.24 19.03 -13.74
N PRO A 80 4.87 19.89 -12.92
CA PRO A 80 4.36 20.20 -11.58
C PRO A 80 2.98 20.89 -11.60
N GLU A 81 2.68 21.67 -12.64
CA GLU A 81 1.46 22.46 -12.77
C GLU A 81 1.18 23.36 -11.54
N LYS A 82 0.21 22.99 -10.70
CA LYS A 82 -0.16 23.71 -9.47
C LYS A 82 0.64 23.25 -8.25
N LEU A 83 1.52 22.26 -8.39
CA LEU A 83 2.45 21.83 -7.35
C LEU A 83 3.69 22.73 -7.35
N PRO A 84 4.31 23.01 -6.19
CA PRO A 84 5.51 23.84 -6.10
C PRO A 84 6.75 23.16 -6.66
N VAL A 85 6.73 21.83 -6.78
CA VAL A 85 7.84 21.01 -7.27
C VAL A 85 7.27 19.78 -7.99
N ALA A 86 8.00 19.27 -8.97
CA ALA A 86 7.64 18.02 -9.65
C ALA A 86 7.75 16.84 -8.68
N LEU A 87 6.89 15.83 -8.87
CA LEU A 87 6.94 14.63 -8.04
C LEU A 87 8.17 13.79 -8.37
N VAL A 88 8.75 13.22 -7.32
CA VAL A 88 9.97 12.45 -7.45
C VAL A 88 9.77 11.08 -6.84
N PHE A 89 9.99 10.04 -7.65
CA PHE A 89 9.97 8.67 -7.18
C PHE A 89 11.17 8.43 -6.26
N VAL A 90 10.87 7.91 -5.08
CA VAL A 90 11.85 7.46 -4.08
C VAL A 90 11.51 6.03 -3.71
N GLN A 91 12.53 5.28 -3.31
CA GLN A 91 12.35 3.92 -2.84
C GLN A 91 12.10 3.96 -1.33
N TRP A 92 10.94 3.48 -0.91
CA TRP A 92 10.59 3.32 0.49
C TRP A 92 10.91 1.91 0.96
N ASN A 93 11.48 1.79 2.15
CA ASN A 93 11.71 0.52 2.82
C ASN A 93 10.58 0.24 3.83
N SER A 94 10.33 -1.03 4.11
CA SER A 94 9.33 -1.42 5.12
C SER A 94 9.67 -0.85 6.51
N SER A 95 10.96 -0.85 6.87
CA SER A 95 11.47 -0.34 8.13
C SER A 95 11.24 1.16 8.33
N ASP A 96 11.09 1.94 7.27
CA ASP A 96 10.79 3.38 7.38
C ASP A 96 9.45 3.57 8.09
N TRP A 97 8.51 2.64 7.88
CA TRP A 97 7.14 2.73 8.39
C TRP A 97 6.90 1.93 9.67
N GLN A 98 7.95 1.37 10.27
CA GLN A 98 7.86 0.72 11.57
C GLN A 98 7.96 1.77 12.68
N GLU A 99 7.04 1.70 13.64
CA GLU A 99 7.08 2.54 14.82
C GLU A 99 8.27 2.10 15.68
N VAL A 100 9.28 2.98 15.79
CA VAL A 100 10.38 2.76 16.73
C VAL A 100 9.75 2.86 18.12
N SER A 101 9.50 1.71 18.74
CA SER A 101 9.15 1.64 20.15
C SER A 101 10.37 2.10 20.94
N GLU A 102 10.50 3.40 21.17
CA GLU A 102 11.48 3.96 22.09
C GLU A 102 11.07 3.56 23.52
N LEU A 103 11.38 2.33 23.91
CA LEU A 103 11.49 1.96 25.32
C LEU A 103 12.98 2.04 25.70
N PRO A 104 13.35 2.75 26.77
CA PRO A 104 14.67 2.64 27.34
C PRO A 104 14.87 1.19 27.79
N GLN A 105 15.86 0.50 27.23
CA GLN A 105 16.28 -0.78 27.77
C GLN A 105 16.86 -0.52 29.17
N PRO A 106 16.29 -1.07 30.26
CA PRO A 106 16.94 -0.99 31.55
C PRO A 106 18.26 -1.77 31.46
N ALA A 107 19.36 -1.09 31.71
CA ALA A 107 20.67 -1.68 31.80
C ALA A 107 20.70 -2.71 32.94
N GLY A 108 21.04 -3.95 32.59
CA GLY A 108 21.59 -4.95 33.50
C GLY A 108 20.60 -5.80 34.30
N HIS A 109 20.43 -7.05 33.87
CA HIS A 109 20.60 -8.16 34.80
C HIS A 109 21.10 -9.41 34.07
N VAL A 110 21.95 -10.13 34.79
CA VAL A 110 22.92 -11.13 34.36
C VAL A 110 22.25 -12.48 34.08
N ASP A 111 22.91 -13.29 33.23
CA ASP A 111 22.55 -14.61 32.75
C ASP A 111 21.91 -15.56 33.80
N GLU A 112 20.81 -16.23 33.43
CA GLU A 112 20.49 -17.54 34.01
C GLU A 112 20.01 -18.51 32.92
N TYR A 113 20.90 -19.44 32.57
CA TYR A 113 20.60 -20.63 31.78
C TYR A 113 19.55 -21.50 32.49
N ARG A 114 18.35 -21.62 31.93
CA ARG A 114 17.44 -22.73 32.25
C ARG A 114 16.81 -23.34 31.00
N HIS A 115 17.53 -24.33 30.49
CA HIS A 115 17.06 -25.68 30.16
C HIS A 115 15.85 -25.81 29.21
N SER A 116 16.18 -26.30 28.03
CA SER A 116 15.32 -26.92 27.02
C SER A 116 14.37 -27.97 27.58
N TYR A 117 13.12 -27.92 27.14
CA TYR A 117 12.24 -29.08 27.05
C TYR A 117 11.70 -29.18 25.62
N ILE A 118 12.02 -30.31 24.98
CA ILE A 118 11.41 -30.78 23.73
C ILE A 118 10.15 -31.56 24.12
N ALA A 119 9.00 -31.26 23.48
CA ALA A 119 7.95 -32.19 23.01
C ALA A 119 6.63 -31.42 22.71
N PRO A 120 5.64 -32.02 22.01
CA PRO A 120 5.66 -32.65 20.70
C PRO A 120 4.64 -32.00 19.72
N GLN A 121 4.69 -32.41 18.45
CA GLN A 121 3.73 -32.08 17.39
C GLN A 121 2.27 -32.42 17.77
N THR A 122 1.36 -31.44 17.71
CA THR A 122 -0.08 -31.71 17.52
C THR A 122 -0.79 -30.63 16.70
N LYS A 123 -1.13 -31.04 15.46
CA LYS A 123 -2.41 -30.84 14.75
C LYS A 123 -2.91 -29.40 14.49
N TYR A 124 -2.94 -29.09 13.19
CA TYR A 124 -3.84 -28.15 12.53
C TYR A 124 -5.22 -28.05 13.19
N SER A 125 -5.63 -26.82 13.49
CA SER A 125 -7.05 -26.42 13.51
C SER A 125 -7.23 -25.28 12.52
N GLU A 126 -7.95 -25.59 11.44
CA GLU A 126 -8.64 -24.62 10.59
C GLU A 126 -9.54 -23.74 11.46
N THR A 127 -9.36 -22.43 11.39
CA THR A 127 -10.44 -21.48 11.68
C THR A 127 -10.76 -20.71 10.41
N ASP A 128 -11.73 -21.27 9.70
CA ASP A 128 -12.59 -20.59 8.77
C ASP A 128 -13.53 -19.66 9.57
N GLU A 129 -13.67 -18.41 9.16
CA GLU A 129 -14.96 -17.90 8.68
C GLU A 129 -14.86 -16.39 8.34
N ASN A 130 -14.78 -16.20 7.02
CA ASN A 130 -15.11 -15.02 6.26
C ASN A 130 -16.40 -14.32 6.76
N ARG A 131 -16.23 -13.27 7.56
CA ARG A 131 -17.32 -12.43 8.08
C ARG A 131 -17.70 -11.35 7.08
N ASN A 132 -18.27 -11.72 5.93
CA ASN A 132 -19.06 -10.78 5.13
C ASN A 132 -20.15 -11.51 4.32
N SER A 133 -21.28 -11.79 4.96
CA SER A 133 -22.51 -12.12 4.27
C SER A 133 -23.71 -11.77 5.14
N LYS A 134 -24.27 -10.58 4.91
CA LYS A 134 -25.71 -10.27 5.10
C LYS A 134 -25.94 -8.82 4.70
N TYR A 135 -26.03 -8.54 3.41
CA TYR A 135 -26.92 -7.53 2.80
C TYR A 135 -26.89 -7.79 1.30
N TYR A 136 -27.89 -8.49 0.78
CA TYR A 136 -28.53 -8.34 -0.53
C TYR A 136 -29.42 -9.57 -0.75
N CYS A 137 -30.73 -9.38 -0.61
CA CYS A 137 -31.75 -10.26 -1.17
C CYS A 137 -32.25 -9.63 -2.48
N ASP A 138 -32.71 -10.50 -3.37
CA ASP A 138 -33.46 -10.27 -4.62
C ASP A 138 -32.67 -9.76 -5.84
N ASN A 139 -32.36 -10.68 -6.76
CA ASN A 139 -33.29 -10.95 -7.86
C ASN A 139 -32.87 -12.19 -8.67
N GLU A 140 -33.85 -13.00 -9.05
CA GLU A 140 -33.73 -14.19 -9.89
C GLU A 140 -33.03 -13.90 -11.22
N ARG A 141 -31.92 -14.61 -11.51
CA ARG A 141 -31.56 -15.09 -12.87
C ARG A 141 -30.76 -16.39 -12.78
N ARG A 142 -31.36 -17.44 -13.35
CA ARG A 142 -30.81 -18.75 -13.67
C ARG A 142 -29.45 -18.61 -14.39
N ILE A 143 -28.37 -19.07 -13.78
CA ILE A 143 -27.07 -19.24 -14.44
C ILE A 143 -26.62 -20.68 -14.20
N GLU A 144 -26.40 -21.35 -15.32
CA GLU A 144 -25.99 -22.74 -15.49
C GLU A 144 -24.68 -23.08 -14.76
N ASP A 145 -24.52 -24.36 -14.51
CA ASP A 145 -23.50 -25.01 -13.67
C ASP A 145 -22.06 -24.65 -14.08
N TYR A 146 -21.50 -23.60 -13.49
CA TYR A 146 -20.05 -23.47 -13.39
C TYR A 146 -19.56 -24.20 -12.15
N VAL A 147 -19.22 -25.48 -12.33
CA VAL A 147 -18.48 -26.27 -11.33
C VAL A 147 -17.10 -25.61 -11.13
N THR A 148 -16.92 -24.92 -10.01
CA THR A 148 -15.62 -24.42 -9.56
C THR A 148 -14.68 -25.62 -9.39
N PRO A 149 -13.54 -25.71 -10.12
CA PRO A 149 -12.65 -26.85 -9.98
C PRO A 149 -12.05 -26.89 -8.56
N LYS A 150 -12.20 -28.03 -7.89
CA LYS A 150 -11.56 -28.29 -6.58
C LYS A 150 -10.05 -28.06 -6.70
N ARG A 151 -9.51 -27.27 -5.75
CA ARG A 151 -8.09 -26.96 -5.51
C ARG A 151 -7.16 -28.08 -6.03
N ARG A 152 -6.54 -27.89 -7.19
CA ARG A 152 -5.50 -28.80 -7.68
C ARG A 152 -4.16 -28.44 -7.06
N SER A 153 -3.37 -29.47 -6.75
CA SER A 153 -2.08 -29.34 -6.09
C SER A 153 -1.12 -28.46 -6.88
N ARG A 154 -0.25 -27.75 -6.16
CA ARG A 154 0.77 -26.85 -6.69
C ARG A 154 1.68 -27.51 -7.76
N VAL A 155 1.86 -28.83 -7.67
CA VAL A 155 2.61 -29.66 -8.62
C VAL A 155 1.97 -29.68 -10.03
N TYR A 156 0.65 -29.49 -10.15
CA TYR A 156 -0.06 -29.45 -11.44
C TYR A 156 0.07 -28.10 -12.16
N LEU A 157 0.43 -27.02 -11.45
CA LEU A 157 0.57 -25.69 -12.06
C LEU A 157 1.94 -25.50 -12.72
N ASP A 158 2.97 -26.20 -12.22
CA ASP A 158 4.34 -26.09 -12.74
C ASP A 158 4.53 -26.82 -14.10
N SER A 159 3.64 -27.74 -14.46
CA SER A 159 3.64 -28.38 -15.78
C SER A 159 3.20 -27.45 -16.91
N TYR A 160 2.47 -26.37 -16.61
CA TYR A 160 2.09 -25.34 -17.59
C TYR A 160 3.18 -24.30 -17.84
N ARG A 161 4.24 -24.27 -17.01
CA ARG A 161 5.33 -23.28 -17.14
C ARG A 161 6.43 -23.69 -18.14
N HIS A 162 6.29 -24.84 -18.80
CA HIS A 162 7.26 -25.35 -19.76
C HIS A 162 6.73 -25.38 -21.20
N SER A 163 6.08 -24.31 -21.68
CA SER A 163 5.97 -24.11 -23.13
C SER A 163 7.28 -23.49 -23.66
N ARG A 164 8.20 -24.34 -24.14
CA ARG A 164 9.28 -23.92 -25.02
C ARG A 164 8.66 -23.50 -26.35
N PHE A 165 8.46 -22.20 -26.52
CA PHE A 165 8.09 -21.61 -27.80
C PHE A 165 8.82 -20.28 -27.97
N ILE A 166 10.13 -20.37 -28.21
CA ILE A 166 10.83 -19.53 -29.20
C ILE A 166 11.99 -20.35 -29.76
N ASP A 167 11.67 -21.35 -30.57
CA ASP A 167 12.53 -21.76 -31.67
C ASP A 167 11.70 -21.54 -32.92
N ILE A 168 12.14 -20.65 -33.81
CA ILE A 168 12.01 -20.70 -35.28
C ILE A 168 12.79 -19.50 -35.85
N ALA A 169 13.82 -19.87 -36.61
CA ALA A 169 14.50 -19.21 -37.73
C ALA A 169 15.13 -17.81 -37.53
#